data_AF-A0A9D5FJL0-F1
#
_entry.id   AF-A0A9D5FJL0-F1
#
_cell.length_a   1.000
_cell.length_b   1.000
_cell.length_c   1.000
_cell.angle_alpha   90.00
_cell.angle_beta   90.00
_cell.angle_gamma   90.00
#
_symmetry.space_group_name_H-M   'P 1'
#
loop_
_entity.id
_entity.type
_entity.pdbx_description
1 polymer ?
#
loop_
_entity_poly.entity_id
_entity_poly.type
_entity_poly.pdbx_seq_one_letter_code
_entity_poly.pdbx_strand_id
1 'polypeptide(L)'
;MGRMKTTLEIPSDLYRQAKIKAATDGCRIKDLVTDGLALVLGVSNKPAGKGKTKSAFDVLKDACGCVDSGVSDLASNPKHMKGFGRE
;
A
#
# COMPACT_ATOMS: atom_id res chain seq x y z
N MET A 1 -19.50 19.97 -3.84
CA MET A 1 -18.54 20.78 -3.07
C MET A 1 -17.60 21.50 -4.04
N GLY A 2 -17.40 22.80 -3.87
CA GLY A 2 -16.53 23.61 -4.74
C GLY A 2 -15.04 23.41 -4.44
N ARG A 3 -14.18 23.69 -5.43
CA ARG A 3 -12.72 23.75 -5.24
C ARG A 3 -12.30 25.20 -4.99
N MET A 4 -11.52 25.42 -3.95
CA MET A 4 -10.88 26.72 -3.65
C MET A 4 -9.44 26.72 -4.17
N LYS A 5 -8.94 27.90 -4.57
CA LYS A 5 -7.53 28.11 -4.88
C LYS A 5 -6.86 28.77 -3.68
N THR A 6 -5.77 28.18 -3.22
CA THR A 6 -5.01 28.69 -2.07
C THR A 6 -3.56 28.84 -2.48
N THR A 7 -2.97 29.99 -2.16
CA THR A 7 -1.54 30.23 -2.28
C THR A 7 -0.90 29.97 -0.92
N LEU A 8 0.15 29.14 -0.88
CA LEU A 8 0.87 28.80 0.34
C LEU A 8 2.35 29.11 0.14
N GLU A 9 2.98 29.68 1.16
CA GLU A 9 4.43 29.83 1.20
C GLU A 9 5.05 28.53 1.73
N ILE A 10 5.85 27.87 0.91
CA ILE A 10 6.50 26.60 1.25
C ILE A 10 8.01 26.83 1.20
N PRO A 11 8.76 26.44 2.24
CA PRO A 11 10.23 26.49 2.20
C PRO A 11 10.77 25.80 0.96
N SER A 12 11.76 26.41 0.30
CA SER A 12 12.27 25.96 -0.99
C SER A 12 12.79 24.51 -0.96
N ASP A 13 13.42 24.10 0.15
CA ASP A 13 13.89 22.73 0.36
C ASP A 13 12.75 21.71 0.41
N LEU A 14 11.65 22.04 1.09
CA LEU A 14 10.45 21.19 1.14
C LEU A 14 9.79 21.09 -0.23
N TYR A 15 9.68 22.20 -0.95
CA TYR A 15 9.13 22.19 -2.31
C TYR A 15 9.97 21.33 -3.25
N ARG A 16 11.30 21.40 -3.14
CA ARG A 16 12.22 20.57 -3.93
C ARG A 16 12.03 19.08 -3.63
N GLN A 17 11.97 18.69 -2.36
CA GLN A 17 11.72 17.30 -1.97
C GLN A 17 10.35 16.81 -2.45
N ALA A 18 9.31 17.63 -2.29
CA ALA A 18 7.97 17.32 -2.76
C ALA A 18 7.91 17.14 -4.28
N LYS A 19 8.63 17.96 -5.05
CA LYS A 19 8.71 17.84 -6.51
C LYS A 19 9.38 16.54 -6.94
N ILE A 20 10.48 16.16 -6.26
CA ILE A 20 11.15 14.88 -6.51
C ILE A 20 10.19 13.72 -6.24
N LYS A 21 9.54 13.72 -5.07
CA LYS A 21 8.58 12.68 -4.68
C LYS A 21 7.41 12.56 -5.66
N ALA A 22 6.84 13.69 -6.07
CA ALA A 22 5.74 13.69 -7.05
C ALA A 22 6.18 13.12 -8.41
N ALA A 23 7.41 13.42 -8.85
CA ALA A 23 7.96 12.83 -10.07
C ALA A 23 8.18 11.32 -9.93
N THR A 24 8.69 10.85 -8.79
CA THR A 24 8.86 9.42 -8.50
C THR A 24 7.53 8.66 -8.47
N ASP A 25 6.51 9.26 -7.88
CA ASP A 25 5.18 8.66 -7.73
C ASP A 25 4.30 8.86 -8.99
N GLY A 26 4.79 9.58 -10.01
CA GLY A 26 4.06 9.87 -11.24
C GLY A 26 2.84 10.78 -11.05
N CYS A 27 2.79 11.57 -9.97
CA CYS A 27 1.68 12.46 -9.63
C CYS A 27 2.06 13.94 -9.75
N ARG A 28 1.07 14.84 -9.73
CA ARG A 28 1.35 16.30 -9.70
C ARG A 28 1.52 16.75 -8.26
N ILE A 29 2.30 17.81 -8.04
CA ILE A 29 2.56 18.32 -6.68
C ILE A 29 1.27 18.70 -5.92
N LYS A 30 0.25 19.19 -6.64
CA LYS A 30 -1.07 19.50 -6.08
C LYS A 30 -1.79 18.25 -5.55
N ASP A 31 -1.56 17.11 -6.18
CA ASP A 31 -2.18 15.84 -5.81
C ASP A 31 -1.48 15.34 -4.53
N LEU A 32 -0.14 15.38 -4.50
CA LEU A 32 0.66 15.08 -3.29
C LEU A 32 0.26 15.96 -2.08
N VAL A 33 0.04 17.26 -2.29
CA VAL A 33 -0.42 18.17 -1.23
C VAL A 33 -1.84 17.83 -0.78
N THR A 34 -2.74 17.53 -1.71
CA THR A 34 -4.13 17.14 -1.39
C THR A 34 -4.16 15.83 -0.62
N ASP A 35 -3.37 14.84 -1.02
CA ASP A 35 -3.27 13.54 -0.35
C ASP A 35 -2.65 13.68 1.04
N GLY A 36 -1.62 14.52 1.20
CA GLY A 36 -1.04 14.84 2.50
C GLY A 36 -2.05 15.49 3.44
N LEU A 37 -2.83 16.47 2.96
CA LEU A 37 -3.89 17.11 3.73
C LEU A 37 -5.00 16.11 4.10
N ALA A 38 -5.42 15.25 3.17
CA ALA A 38 -6.43 14.23 3.43
C ALA A 38 -5.95 13.20 4.46
N LEU A 39 -4.66 12.84 4.45
CA LEU A 39 -4.05 11.95 5.44
C LEU A 39 -4.06 12.59 6.83
N VAL A 40 -3.62 13.84 6.95
CA VAL A 40 -3.58 14.58 8.23
C VAL A 40 -4.98 14.77 8.81
N LEU A 41 -5.96 15.08 7.96
CA LEU A 41 -7.35 15.27 8.38
C LEU A 41 -8.12 13.95 8.56
N GLY A 42 -7.50 12.80 8.30
CA GLY A 42 -8.15 11.49 8.38
C GLY A 42 -9.26 11.27 7.33
N VAL A 43 -9.32 12.12 6.30
CA VAL A 43 -10.35 12.12 5.24
C VAL A 43 -9.99 11.13 4.12
N SER A 44 -8.85 10.44 4.22
CA SER A 44 -8.25 9.51 3.25
C SER A 44 -9.24 8.97 2.20
N ASN A 45 -9.31 9.67 1.08
CA ASN A 45 -10.02 9.25 -0.12
C ASN A 45 -8.94 8.75 -1.10
N LYS A 46 -8.43 7.52 -0.93
CA LYS A 46 -7.54 6.90 -1.91
C LYS A 46 -8.27 6.87 -3.27
N PRO A 47 -7.81 7.56 -4.33
CA PRO A 47 -8.21 7.18 -5.66
C PRO A 47 -7.52 5.85 -5.95
N ALA A 48 -8.31 4.77 -5.95
CA ALA A 48 -7.91 3.52 -6.52
C ALA A 48 -7.46 3.74 -7.99
N GLY A 49 -6.20 3.45 -8.28
CA GLY A 49 -5.79 3.00 -9.61
C GLY A 49 -4.37 3.39 -10.02
N LYS A 50 -3.53 2.54 -10.61
CA LYS A 50 -3.62 1.11 -10.97
C LYS A 50 -2.19 0.60 -11.17
N GLY A 51 -1.49 0.23 -10.11
CA GLY A 51 -0.61 -0.93 -10.19
C GLY A 51 -1.41 -2.07 -9.61
N LYS A 52 -1.60 -3.18 -10.33
CA LYS A 52 -2.10 -4.40 -9.67
C LYS A 52 -1.07 -4.70 -8.58
N THR A 53 -1.39 -4.39 -7.32
CA THR A 53 -0.60 -4.87 -6.19
C THR A 53 -0.65 -6.37 -6.31
N LYS A 54 0.51 -7.01 -6.53
CA LYS A 54 0.59 -8.47 -6.58
C LYS A 54 -0.10 -8.98 -5.32
N SER A 55 -1.14 -9.78 -5.49
CA SER A 55 -1.78 -10.39 -4.34
C SER A 55 -0.74 -11.24 -3.61
N ALA A 56 -0.92 -11.47 -2.30
CA ALA A 56 -0.07 -12.40 -1.58
C ALA A 56 -0.03 -13.77 -2.31
N PHE A 57 -1.14 -14.16 -2.92
CA PHE A 57 -1.22 -15.33 -3.79
C PHE A 57 -0.33 -15.22 -5.04
N ASP A 58 -0.34 -14.10 -5.76
CA ASP A 58 0.53 -13.89 -6.93
C ASP A 58 2.02 -14.00 -6.58
N VAL A 59 2.39 -13.65 -5.35
CA VAL A 59 3.76 -13.75 -4.86
C VAL A 59 4.11 -15.18 -4.43
N LEU A 60 3.17 -15.89 -3.80
CA LEU A 60 3.44 -17.16 -3.11
C LEU A 60 3.01 -18.42 -3.86
N LYS A 61 2.26 -18.29 -4.96
CA LYS A 61 1.68 -19.44 -5.69
C LYS A 61 2.72 -20.47 -6.13
N ASP A 62 3.92 -20.04 -6.51
CA ASP A 62 4.98 -20.94 -7.00
C ASP A 62 5.75 -21.60 -5.84
N ALA A 63 5.57 -21.12 -4.61
CA ALA A 63 6.13 -21.73 -3.41
C ALA A 63 5.18 -22.75 -2.76
N CYS A 64 3.90 -22.80 -3.17
CA CYS A 64 2.96 -23.77 -2.64
C CYS A 64 3.28 -25.17 -3.17
N GLY A 65 3.65 -26.09 -2.28
CA GLY A 65 4.01 -27.47 -2.66
C GLY A 65 5.42 -27.65 -3.21
N CYS A 66 6.31 -26.66 -3.04
CA CYS A 66 7.72 -26.76 -3.48
C CYS A 66 8.57 -27.75 -2.65
N VAL A 67 7.99 -28.33 -1.60
CA VAL A 67 8.64 -29.33 -0.74
C VAL A 67 7.82 -30.62 -0.77
N ASP A 68 8.43 -31.69 -1.28
CA ASP A 68 7.88 -33.04 -1.13
C ASP A 68 8.20 -33.53 0.29
N SER A 69 7.19 -33.47 1.16
CA SER A 69 7.33 -33.94 2.54
C SER A 69 7.26 -35.46 2.68
N GLY A 70 6.93 -36.19 1.62
CA GLY A 70 6.64 -37.63 1.67
C GLY A 70 5.34 -37.98 2.41
N VAL A 71 4.57 -36.99 2.89
CA VAL A 71 3.30 -37.17 3.60
C VAL A 71 2.17 -36.59 2.75
N SER A 72 1.11 -37.37 2.53
CA SER A 72 0.02 -37.05 1.60
C SER A 72 -0.86 -35.88 2.02
N ASP A 73 -0.94 -35.59 3.30
CA ASP A 73 -1.76 -34.50 3.84
C ASP A 73 -1.08 -33.80 5.02
N LEU A 74 -0.60 -32.58 4.77
CA LEU A 74 -0.08 -31.69 5.80
C LEU A 74 -1.12 -30.67 6.28
N ALA A 75 -2.18 -30.45 5.51
CA ALA A 75 -3.11 -29.35 5.71
C ALA A 75 -4.41 -29.75 6.43
N SER A 76 -4.79 -31.03 6.38
CA SER A 76 -6.09 -31.49 6.91
C SER A 76 -6.01 -32.08 8.31
N ASN A 77 -4.86 -32.03 8.99
CA ASN A 77 -4.77 -32.39 10.41
C ASN A 77 -4.91 -31.15 11.33
N PRO A 78 -6.13 -30.87 11.84
CA PRO A 78 -6.42 -29.66 12.63
C PRO A 78 -5.67 -29.59 13.97
N LYS A 79 -5.03 -30.69 14.42
CA LYS A 79 -4.20 -30.68 15.63
C LYS A 79 -3.03 -29.71 15.53
N HIS A 80 -2.44 -29.53 14.34
CA HIS A 80 -1.27 -28.65 14.16
C HIS A 80 -1.61 -27.16 14.11
N MET A 81 -2.89 -26.79 13.91
CA MET A 81 -3.35 -25.40 13.96
C MET A 81 -3.89 -25.00 15.35
N LYS A 82 -3.91 -25.92 16.33
CA LYS A 82 -4.41 -25.63 17.68
C LYS A 82 -3.50 -24.61 18.36
N GLY A 83 -4.02 -23.40 18.60
CA GLY A 83 -3.30 -22.30 19.25
C GLY A 83 -2.55 -21.38 18.30
N PHE A 84 -2.60 -21.63 16.98
CA PHE A 84 -2.01 -20.74 15.99
C PHE A 84 -2.77 -19.40 15.94
N GLY A 85 -2.05 -18.28 16.05
CA GLY A 85 -2.64 -16.93 15.96
C GLY A 85 -3.40 -16.44 17.20
N ARG A 86 -3.23 -17.08 18.37
CA ARG A 86 -3.69 -16.53 19.65
C ARG A 86 -2.57 -15.72 20.31
N GLU A 87 -2.58 -14.41 20.09
CA GLU A 87 -2.31 -13.35 21.08
C GLU A 87 -3.39 -12.28 20.92
#